data_AF-A0A0B8WJL6-F1
#
_entry.id   AF-A0A0B8WJL6-F1
#
_cell.length_a   1.000
_cell.length_b   1.000
_cell.length_c   1.000
_cell.angle_alpha   90.00
_cell.angle_beta   90.00
_cell.angle_gamma   90.00
#
_symmetry.space_group_name_H-M   'P 1'
#
loop_
_entity.id
_entity.type
_entity.pdbx_description
1 polymer ?
#
loop_
_entity_poly.entity_id
_entity_poly.type
_entity_poly.pdbx_seq_one_letter_code
_entity_poly.pdbx_strand_id
1 'polypeptide(L)'
;MKAKLCLFFLTGILFPSAFAAPPVCKDVVERGGSIQIQMGTFSSGECFLSVRNCKSSGLIYRDYMFTQDSNFMVFNSFGQGPNSEDTGAREFYLFPRKDVIPQYKWNPESRQLEVFSVSGNVFYFDYETADVVSITEATVKVASDISRTNRGGVEITHYKGLLLDAGFTKGKAPTEVLSASSLLTDEKGNTCKIKNSEVFAKTSEGDVYFKYSDKNLANFLKNRCPQLTFTP
;
A
#
# COMPACT_ATOMS: atom_id res chain seq x y z
N MET A 1 17.37 -58.97 40.57
CA MET A 1 17.22 -57.90 39.56
C MET A 1 16.76 -56.63 40.27
N LYS A 2 17.58 -55.57 40.29
CA LYS A 2 17.28 -54.29 40.96
C LYS A 2 16.92 -53.26 39.89
N ALA A 3 15.66 -52.82 39.86
CA ALA A 3 15.18 -51.77 38.96
C ALA A 3 15.59 -50.39 39.51
N LYS A 4 16.37 -49.63 38.73
CA LYS A 4 16.71 -48.23 39.04
C LYS A 4 15.62 -47.32 38.49
N LEU A 5 14.90 -46.66 39.39
CA LEU A 5 13.93 -45.60 39.10
C LEU A 5 14.70 -44.32 38.76
N CYS A 6 14.67 -43.89 37.50
CA CYS A 6 15.21 -42.58 37.07
C CYS A 6 14.16 -41.49 37.31
N LEU A 7 14.47 -40.60 38.25
CA LEU A 7 13.70 -39.39 38.54
C LEU A 7 14.07 -38.32 37.50
N PHE A 8 13.21 -38.09 36.50
CA PHE A 8 13.36 -36.97 35.58
C PHE A 8 12.88 -35.69 36.28
N PHE A 9 13.82 -34.81 36.63
CA PHE A 9 13.52 -33.43 37.01
C PHE A 9 13.09 -32.65 35.76
N LEU A 10 11.79 -32.34 35.64
CA LEU A 10 11.30 -31.33 34.70
C LEU A 10 11.69 -29.94 35.23
N THR A 11 12.81 -29.41 34.77
CA THR A 11 13.11 -27.97 34.89
C THR A 11 12.32 -27.23 33.82
N GLY A 12 11.20 -26.61 34.22
CA GLY A 12 10.41 -25.74 33.36
C GLY A 12 11.22 -24.52 32.95
N ILE A 13 11.66 -24.48 31.69
CA ILE A 13 12.32 -23.32 31.10
C ILE A 13 11.23 -22.28 30.82
N LEU A 14 11.13 -21.27 31.69
CA LEU A 14 10.37 -20.06 31.41
C LEU A 14 11.14 -19.28 30.34
N PHE A 15 10.72 -19.39 29.08
CA PHE A 15 11.19 -18.49 28.03
C PHE A 15 10.49 -17.14 28.20
N PRO A 16 11.20 -16.06 28.57
CA PRO A 16 10.61 -14.74 28.54
C PRO A 16 10.23 -14.42 27.09
N SER A 17 8.94 -14.21 26.84
CA SER A 17 8.46 -13.67 25.56
C SER A 17 8.99 -12.25 25.44
N ALA A 18 10.10 -12.08 24.71
CA ALA A 18 10.58 -10.76 24.34
C ALA A 18 9.59 -10.17 23.34
N PHE A 19 8.72 -9.28 23.82
CA PHE A 19 7.90 -8.45 22.94
C PHE A 19 8.84 -7.50 22.19
N ALA A 20 9.02 -7.76 20.90
CA ALA A 20 9.74 -6.83 20.04
C ALA A 20 9.03 -5.47 20.08
N ALA A 21 9.80 -4.39 20.26
CA ALA A 21 9.25 -3.04 20.21
C ALA A 21 8.56 -2.83 18.85
N PRO A 22 7.43 -2.08 18.81
CA PRO A 22 6.74 -1.81 17.56
C PRO A 22 7.70 -1.15 16.57
N PRO A 23 7.59 -1.46 15.26
CA PRO A 23 8.45 -0.89 14.26
C PRO A 23 8.27 0.64 14.23
N VAL A 24 9.39 1.36 14.25
CA VAL A 24 9.42 2.84 14.19
C VAL A 24 9.68 3.26 12.75
N CYS A 25 8.90 4.22 12.25
CA CYS A 25 9.16 4.84 10.96
C CYS A 25 10.48 5.61 11.02
N LYS A 26 11.50 5.12 10.32
CA LYS A 26 12.81 5.78 10.26
C LYS A 26 12.89 6.63 9.01
N ASP A 27 13.48 7.82 9.14
CA ASP A 27 13.86 8.60 7.97
C ASP A 27 15.00 7.89 7.25
N VAL A 28 14.72 7.46 6.02
CA VAL A 28 15.64 6.69 5.20
C VAL A 28 15.62 7.23 3.77
N VAL A 29 16.81 7.34 3.17
CA VAL A 29 16.96 7.52 1.72
C VAL A 29 18.06 6.57 1.26
N GLU A 30 17.71 5.59 0.45
CA GLU A 30 18.65 4.61 -0.10
C GLU A 30 18.47 4.48 -1.60
N ARG A 31 19.50 3.97 -2.28
CA ARG A 31 19.50 3.75 -3.72
C ARG A 31 20.03 2.38 -4.06
N GLY A 32 19.43 1.77 -5.07
CA GLY A 32 19.87 0.52 -5.67
C GLY A 32 19.44 0.49 -7.14
N GLY A 33 20.40 0.39 -8.06
CA GLY A 33 20.12 0.37 -9.48
C GLY A 33 19.54 1.70 -9.95
N SER A 34 18.35 1.64 -10.53
CA SER A 34 17.56 2.82 -10.89
C SER A 34 16.59 3.25 -9.80
N ILE A 35 16.42 2.46 -8.74
CA ILE A 35 15.46 2.73 -7.67
C ILE A 35 16.11 3.64 -6.62
N GLN A 36 15.38 4.69 -6.23
CA GLN A 36 15.57 5.35 -4.93
C GLN A 36 14.34 5.07 -4.07
N ILE A 37 14.58 4.66 -2.84
CA ILE A 37 13.55 4.60 -1.81
C ILE A 37 13.67 5.81 -0.89
N GLN A 38 12.54 6.25 -0.36
CA GLN A 38 12.51 7.19 0.75
C GLN A 38 11.43 6.79 1.73
N MET A 39 11.80 6.64 3.00
CA MET A 39 10.85 6.52 4.10
C MET A 39 10.92 7.75 4.97
N GLY A 40 9.79 8.12 5.56
CA GLY A 40 9.70 9.21 6.50
C GLY A 40 8.30 9.35 7.05
N THR A 41 8.07 10.42 7.78
CA THR A 41 6.79 10.70 8.42
C THR A 41 6.21 12.00 7.87
N PHE A 42 4.93 12.02 7.52
CA PHE A 42 4.21 13.25 7.19
C PHE A 42 4.06 14.16 8.42
N SER A 43 3.66 15.42 8.22
CA SER A 43 3.33 16.33 9.34
C SER A 43 2.24 15.77 10.26
N SER A 44 1.35 14.93 9.72
CA SER A 44 0.29 14.23 10.46
C SER A 44 0.80 13.12 11.40
N GLY A 45 2.09 12.75 11.32
CA GLY A 45 2.64 11.60 12.03
C GLY A 45 2.48 10.28 11.26
N GLU A 46 1.90 10.29 10.07
CA GLU A 46 1.75 9.08 9.24
C GLU A 46 3.06 8.69 8.57
N CYS A 47 3.45 7.42 8.70
CA CYS A 47 4.60 6.86 8.01
C CYS A 47 4.30 6.63 6.53
N PHE A 48 5.27 6.96 5.68
CA PHE A 48 5.24 6.63 4.26
C PHE A 48 6.53 5.96 3.80
N LEU A 49 6.41 5.21 2.72
CA LEU A 49 7.51 4.68 1.93
C LEU A 49 7.25 5.02 0.47
N SER A 50 8.17 5.71 -0.17
CA SER A 50 8.11 6.03 -1.60
C SER A 50 9.20 5.30 -2.38
N VAL A 51 8.87 4.94 -3.62
CA VAL A 51 9.77 4.30 -4.59
C VAL A 51 9.71 5.13 -5.86
N ARG A 52 10.88 5.53 -6.35
CA ARG A 52 11.01 6.32 -7.58
C ARG A 52 12.16 5.85 -8.45
N ASN A 53 12.07 6.13 -9.76
CA ASN A 53 13.19 5.97 -10.68
C ASN A 53 14.13 7.18 -10.61
N CYS A 54 15.27 7.06 -9.93
CA CYS A 54 16.25 8.13 -9.79
C CYS A 54 17.14 8.35 -11.03
N LYS A 55 17.07 7.46 -12.04
CA LYS A 55 17.73 7.65 -13.33
C LYS A 55 16.83 8.33 -14.36
N SER A 56 15.53 8.53 -14.06
CA SER A 56 14.67 9.33 -14.93
C SER A 56 15.18 10.78 -14.96
N SER A 57 15.70 11.19 -16.11
CA SER A 57 16.25 12.55 -16.32
C SER A 57 15.21 13.54 -16.84
N GLY A 58 14.00 13.06 -17.15
CA GLY A 58 12.90 13.86 -17.67
C GLY A 58 11.90 14.28 -16.59
N LEU A 59 11.02 15.21 -16.97
CA LEU A 59 9.85 15.58 -16.17
C LEU A 59 8.68 14.61 -16.35
N ILE A 60 8.85 13.54 -17.13
CA ILE A 60 7.87 12.46 -17.30
C ILE A 60 8.34 11.28 -16.46
N TYR A 61 7.61 10.97 -15.40
CA TYR A 61 7.97 9.89 -14.48
C TYR A 61 6.75 9.37 -13.73
N ARG A 62 6.89 8.16 -13.19
CA ARG A 62 5.91 7.49 -12.34
C ARG A 62 6.60 7.10 -11.04
N ASP A 63 6.02 7.54 -9.94
CA ASP A 63 6.48 7.24 -8.60
C ASP A 63 5.38 6.49 -7.84
N TYR A 64 5.80 5.74 -6.83
CA TYR A 64 4.94 4.90 -6.03
C TYR A 64 5.07 5.28 -4.57
N MET A 65 3.97 5.25 -3.82
CA MET A 65 3.98 5.53 -2.40
C MET A 65 3.07 4.57 -1.65
N PHE A 66 3.54 4.14 -0.48
CA PHE A 66 2.85 3.28 0.46
C PHE A 66 2.70 4.03 1.77
N THR A 67 1.54 3.94 2.42
CA THR A 67 1.32 4.59 3.71
C THR A 67 0.78 3.62 4.77
N GLN A 68 0.74 4.07 6.02
CA GLN A 68 0.25 3.26 7.15
C GLN A 68 -1.24 2.93 7.04
N ASP A 69 -2.00 3.74 6.30
CA ASP A 69 -3.44 3.52 6.06
C ASP A 69 -3.73 2.54 4.92
N SER A 70 -2.71 1.82 4.44
CA SER A 70 -2.78 0.88 3.31
C SER A 70 -3.00 1.54 1.95
N ASN A 71 -2.76 2.85 1.85
CA ASN A 71 -2.74 3.51 0.57
C ASN A 71 -1.52 3.03 -0.22
N PHE A 72 -1.76 2.58 -1.44
CA PHE A 72 -0.80 2.46 -2.52
C PHE A 72 -1.14 3.51 -3.59
N MET A 73 -0.37 4.58 -3.63
CA MET A 73 -0.52 5.67 -4.58
C MET A 73 0.45 5.50 -5.74
N VAL A 74 -0.06 5.70 -6.95
CA VAL A 74 0.70 5.83 -8.17
C VAL A 74 0.64 7.29 -8.60
N PHE A 75 1.74 8.01 -8.41
CA PHE A 75 1.90 9.38 -8.87
C PHE A 75 2.50 9.38 -10.27
N ASN A 76 1.97 10.22 -11.16
CA ASN A 76 2.53 10.42 -12.49
C ASN A 76 2.76 11.91 -12.72
N SER A 77 3.91 12.22 -13.32
CA SER A 77 4.18 13.50 -13.98
C SER A 77 4.16 13.27 -15.50
N PHE A 78 3.45 14.14 -16.22
CA PHE A 78 3.26 14.09 -17.67
C PHE A 78 4.15 15.08 -18.42
N GLY A 79 5.09 15.73 -17.73
CA GLY A 79 6.06 16.65 -18.31
C GLY A 79 6.00 18.04 -17.67
N GLN A 80 6.36 19.05 -18.46
CA GLN A 80 6.38 20.44 -18.02
C GLN A 80 5.00 21.09 -18.17
N GLY A 81 4.48 21.66 -17.08
CA GLY A 81 3.30 22.53 -17.09
C GLY A 81 2.62 22.59 -15.72
N PRO A 82 1.42 23.17 -15.62
CA PRO A 82 0.72 23.31 -14.34
C PRO A 82 0.34 21.96 -13.73
N ASN A 83 0.52 21.82 -12.41
CA ASN A 83 0.17 20.60 -11.67
C ASN A 83 -1.26 20.11 -11.97
N SER A 84 -2.23 21.01 -12.13
CA SER A 84 -3.63 20.68 -12.44
C SER A 84 -3.81 19.84 -13.72
N GLU A 85 -2.86 19.88 -14.64
CA GLU A 85 -2.95 19.24 -15.95
C GLU A 85 -1.83 18.23 -16.18
N ASP A 86 -0.64 18.51 -15.64
CA ASP A 86 0.61 17.79 -15.88
C ASP A 86 1.02 16.83 -14.77
N THR A 87 0.25 16.71 -13.71
CA THR A 87 0.40 15.63 -12.73
C THR A 87 -0.92 14.89 -12.54
N GLY A 88 -0.84 13.69 -11.98
CA GLY A 88 -2.03 12.95 -11.57
C GLY A 88 -1.69 11.79 -10.66
N ALA A 89 -2.66 11.40 -9.85
CA ALA A 89 -2.53 10.30 -8.91
C ALA A 89 -3.65 9.29 -9.10
N ARG A 90 -3.33 8.01 -8.94
CA ARG A 90 -4.28 6.92 -8.71
C ARG A 90 -3.99 6.30 -7.37
N GLU A 91 -5.03 6.02 -6.58
CA GLU A 91 -4.88 5.47 -5.23
C GLU A 91 -5.65 4.18 -5.08
N PHE A 92 -4.99 3.19 -4.50
CA PHE A 92 -5.55 1.91 -4.12
C PHE A 92 -5.43 1.75 -2.61
N TYR A 93 -6.44 1.17 -1.97
CA TYR A 93 -6.35 0.76 -0.57
C TYR A 93 -6.59 -0.73 -0.46
N LEU A 94 -5.66 -1.44 0.18
CA LEU A 94 -5.69 -2.89 0.32
C LEU A 94 -6.13 -3.26 1.75
N PHE A 95 -7.04 -4.22 1.89
CA PHE A 95 -7.53 -4.63 3.21
C PHE A 95 -7.57 -6.17 3.35
N PRO A 96 -7.37 -6.70 4.57
CA PRO A 96 -7.17 -5.97 5.84
C PRO A 96 -5.73 -5.46 6.04
N ARG A 97 -5.57 -4.49 6.93
CA ARG A 97 -4.29 -4.02 7.48
C ARG A 97 -3.84 -4.97 8.59
N LYS A 98 -2.61 -5.47 8.48
CA LYS A 98 -1.97 -6.45 9.38
C LYS A 98 -0.79 -5.86 10.14
N ASP A 99 -0.05 -4.97 9.48
CA ASP A 99 1.12 -4.30 10.03
C ASP A 99 0.84 -2.81 10.29
N VAL A 100 1.75 -2.17 11.03
CA VAL A 100 1.60 -0.77 11.44
C VAL A 100 2.23 0.20 10.44
N ILE A 101 3.31 -0.19 9.77
CA ILE A 101 4.03 0.66 8.80
C ILE A 101 4.50 -0.16 7.60
N PRO A 102 4.65 0.45 6.41
CA PRO A 102 5.28 -0.22 5.28
C PRO A 102 6.76 -0.51 5.58
N GLN A 103 7.28 -1.59 5.01
CA GLN A 103 8.69 -1.99 5.13
C GLN A 103 9.26 -2.31 3.75
N TYR A 104 10.58 -2.46 3.66
CA TYR A 104 11.21 -2.90 2.42
C TYR A 104 12.44 -3.78 2.69
N LYS A 105 12.86 -4.48 1.63
CA LYS A 105 14.08 -5.28 1.61
C LYS A 105 14.68 -5.25 0.20
N TRP A 106 15.99 -5.02 0.14
CA TRP A 106 16.75 -5.21 -1.10
C TRP A 106 17.09 -6.69 -1.27
N ASN A 107 16.84 -7.23 -2.46
CA ASN A 107 17.30 -8.55 -2.88
C ASN A 107 18.36 -8.39 -3.98
N PRO A 108 19.66 -8.37 -3.61
CA PRO A 108 20.73 -8.14 -4.59
C PRO A 108 20.92 -9.32 -5.55
N GLU A 109 20.57 -10.54 -5.13
CA GLU A 109 20.72 -11.75 -5.95
C GLU A 109 19.69 -11.76 -7.10
N SER A 110 18.42 -11.48 -6.78
CA SER A 110 17.38 -11.39 -7.80
C SER A 110 17.30 -10.02 -8.48
N ARG A 111 18.09 -9.03 -8.02
CA ARG A 111 18.01 -7.62 -8.44
C ARG A 111 16.58 -7.13 -8.37
N GLN A 112 16.00 -7.18 -7.17
CA GLN A 112 14.66 -6.68 -6.89
C GLN A 112 14.62 -5.87 -5.61
N LEU A 113 13.71 -4.91 -5.57
CA LEU A 113 13.24 -4.33 -4.32
C LEU A 113 11.91 -5.00 -3.95
N GLU A 114 11.82 -5.48 -2.71
CA GLU A 114 10.60 -6.00 -2.11
C GLU A 114 10.05 -4.93 -1.17
N VAL A 115 8.83 -4.47 -1.39
CA VAL A 115 8.11 -3.55 -0.48
C VAL A 115 6.95 -4.30 0.17
N PHE A 116 6.96 -4.36 1.49
CA PHE A 116 5.92 -4.97 2.31
C PHE A 116 4.91 -3.89 2.68
N SER A 117 3.72 -3.96 2.08
CA SER A 117 2.59 -3.10 2.43
C SER A 117 2.03 -3.48 3.80
N VAL A 118 1.29 -2.56 4.42
CA VAL A 118 0.65 -2.82 5.72
C VAL A 118 -0.43 -3.90 5.67
N SER A 119 -0.93 -4.30 4.50
CA SER A 119 -1.84 -5.45 4.35
C SER A 119 -1.15 -6.81 4.35
N GLY A 120 0.18 -6.83 4.45
CA GLY A 120 1.02 -8.02 4.36
C GLY A 120 1.28 -8.47 2.91
N ASN A 121 0.95 -7.66 1.91
CA ASN A 121 1.30 -7.93 0.51
C ASN A 121 2.71 -7.44 0.20
N VAL A 122 3.43 -8.20 -0.62
CA VAL A 122 4.77 -7.84 -1.11
C VAL A 122 4.66 -7.36 -2.55
N PHE A 123 5.13 -6.14 -2.77
CA PHE A 123 5.25 -5.51 -4.08
C PHE A 123 6.70 -5.68 -4.54
N TYR A 124 6.88 -6.30 -5.69
CA TYR A 124 8.20 -6.50 -6.28
C TYR A 124 8.42 -5.43 -7.34
N PHE A 125 9.55 -4.75 -7.24
CA PHE A 125 9.96 -3.70 -8.17
C PHE A 125 11.17 -4.16 -8.99
N ASP A 126 11.13 -3.83 -10.28
CA ASP A 126 12.25 -4.06 -11.18
C ASP A 126 13.38 -3.05 -10.92
N TYR A 127 14.60 -3.56 -10.76
CA TYR A 127 15.75 -2.77 -10.33
C TYR A 127 16.24 -1.76 -11.37
N GLU A 128 15.90 -1.94 -12.65
CA GLU A 128 16.34 -1.05 -13.73
C GLU A 128 15.29 0.00 -14.13
N THR A 129 14.01 -0.33 -14.00
CA THR A 129 12.91 0.56 -14.39
C THR A 129 12.24 1.24 -13.19
N ALA A 130 12.39 0.67 -12.00
CA ALA A 130 11.64 1.02 -10.79
C ALA A 130 10.12 0.84 -10.88
N ASP A 131 9.63 0.07 -11.86
CA ASP A 131 8.22 -0.26 -11.98
C ASP A 131 7.84 -1.50 -11.15
N VAL A 132 6.59 -1.53 -10.67
CA VAL A 132 6.03 -2.72 -10.01
C VAL A 132 5.86 -3.84 -11.04
N VAL A 133 6.44 -5.00 -10.77
CA VAL A 133 6.33 -6.18 -11.66
C VAL A 133 5.34 -7.23 -11.16
N SER A 134 5.18 -7.37 -9.84
CA SER A 134 4.24 -8.30 -9.24
C SER A 134 3.82 -7.87 -7.84
N ILE A 135 2.67 -8.38 -7.40
CA ILE A 135 2.13 -8.18 -6.05
C ILE A 135 1.69 -9.55 -5.53
N THR A 136 2.07 -9.94 -4.31
CA THR A 136 1.54 -11.19 -3.73
C THR A 136 0.03 -11.08 -3.56
N GLU A 137 -0.68 -12.18 -3.83
CA GLU A 137 -2.14 -12.24 -3.73
C GLU A 137 -2.91 -11.27 -4.65
N ALA A 138 -2.28 -10.73 -5.70
CA ALA A 138 -2.93 -9.90 -6.72
C ALA A 138 -2.29 -10.10 -8.09
N THR A 139 -2.99 -9.65 -9.13
CA THR A 139 -2.42 -9.43 -10.47
C THR A 139 -2.25 -7.94 -10.69
N VAL A 140 -1.05 -7.51 -11.10
CA VAL A 140 -0.76 -6.13 -11.46
C VAL A 140 -0.41 -6.03 -12.95
N LYS A 141 -0.88 -4.97 -13.60
CA LYS A 141 -0.44 -4.58 -14.94
C LYS A 141 0.03 -3.13 -14.88
N VAL A 142 1.22 -2.88 -15.41
CA VAL A 142 1.80 -1.56 -15.51
C VAL A 142 1.97 -1.21 -16.98
N ALA A 143 1.43 -0.06 -17.39
CA ALA A 143 1.58 0.48 -18.74
C ALA A 143 3.03 0.97 -18.91
N SER A 144 3.65 0.56 -20.02
CA SER A 144 5.03 0.95 -20.35
C SER A 144 5.17 2.45 -20.63
N ASP A 145 4.10 3.08 -21.13
CA ASP A 145 4.04 4.52 -21.34
C ASP A 145 3.42 5.26 -20.14
N ILE A 146 3.91 6.47 -19.88
CA ILE A 146 3.27 7.41 -18.96
C ILE A 146 2.47 8.38 -19.81
N SER A 147 1.15 8.18 -19.85
CA SER A 147 0.24 8.90 -20.74
C SER A 147 -0.95 9.48 -19.97
N ARG A 148 -1.40 10.65 -20.40
CA ARG A 148 -2.58 11.32 -19.81
C ARG A 148 -3.87 10.51 -19.98
N THR A 149 -3.89 9.55 -20.91
CA THR A 149 -5.08 8.76 -21.24
C THR A 149 -5.13 7.41 -20.52
N ASN A 150 -4.03 6.95 -19.90
CA ASN A 150 -3.97 5.62 -19.30
C ASN A 150 -4.28 5.59 -17.78
N ARG A 151 -4.89 6.67 -17.26
CA ARG A 151 -5.43 6.76 -15.89
C ARG A 151 -4.43 6.36 -14.80
N GLY A 152 -3.17 6.75 -14.99
CA GLY A 152 -2.07 6.47 -14.07
C GLY A 152 -1.30 5.17 -14.38
N GLY A 153 -1.73 4.40 -15.38
CA GLY A 153 -0.96 3.33 -15.98
C GLY A 153 -0.74 2.11 -15.10
N VAL A 154 -1.51 1.93 -14.02
CA VAL A 154 -1.42 0.76 -13.13
C VAL A 154 -2.81 0.22 -12.89
N GLU A 155 -2.98 -1.09 -13.06
CA GLU A 155 -4.22 -1.82 -12.78
C GLU A 155 -3.94 -2.98 -11.82
N ILE A 156 -4.74 -3.10 -10.75
CA ILE A 156 -4.69 -4.21 -9.80
C ILE A 156 -6.00 -5.00 -9.92
N THR A 157 -5.89 -6.31 -10.11
CA THR A 157 -7.04 -7.22 -10.28
C THR A 157 -6.82 -8.51 -9.50
N HIS A 158 -7.89 -9.27 -9.28
CA HIS A 158 -7.85 -10.58 -8.61
C HIS A 158 -7.16 -10.56 -7.22
N TYR A 159 -7.31 -9.46 -6.48
CA TYR A 159 -6.74 -9.33 -5.14
C TYR A 159 -7.42 -10.28 -4.15
N LYS A 160 -6.66 -11.07 -3.37
CA LYS A 160 -7.19 -11.94 -2.30
C LYS A 160 -7.38 -11.17 -1.00
N GLY A 161 -8.37 -10.28 -1.03
CA GLY A 161 -8.77 -9.44 0.08
C GLY A 161 -9.88 -8.50 -0.38
N LEU A 162 -9.91 -7.31 0.19
CA LEU A 162 -10.77 -6.23 -0.28
C LEU A 162 -9.90 -5.11 -0.85
N LEU A 163 -10.12 -4.77 -2.13
CA LEU A 163 -9.45 -3.68 -2.82
C LEU A 163 -10.41 -2.50 -2.96
N LEU A 164 -9.99 -1.31 -2.54
CA LEU A 164 -10.66 -0.05 -2.84
C LEU A 164 -9.82 0.72 -3.88
N ASP A 165 -10.32 0.86 -5.09
CA ASP A 165 -9.75 1.74 -6.11
C ASP A 165 -10.45 3.11 -6.04
N ALA A 166 -9.74 4.13 -5.58
CA ALA A 166 -10.28 5.49 -5.47
C ALA A 166 -10.36 6.21 -6.83
N GLY A 167 -9.84 5.58 -7.89
CA GLY A 167 -9.78 6.11 -9.24
C GLY A 167 -8.54 6.96 -9.49
N PHE A 168 -8.55 7.68 -10.61
CA PHE A 168 -7.45 8.54 -11.04
C PHE A 168 -7.94 9.99 -11.17
N THR A 169 -7.16 10.94 -10.67
CA THR A 169 -7.45 12.38 -10.80
C THR A 169 -6.18 13.15 -11.18
N LYS A 170 -6.31 14.17 -12.02
CA LYS A 170 -5.21 15.08 -12.37
C LYS A 170 -5.06 16.19 -11.33
N GLY A 171 -3.81 16.52 -11.01
CA GLY A 171 -3.41 17.63 -10.15
C GLY A 171 -3.71 17.51 -8.67
N LYS A 172 -4.28 16.39 -8.20
CA LYS A 172 -4.56 16.12 -6.78
C LYS A 172 -4.80 14.63 -6.55
N ALA A 173 -4.82 14.21 -5.29
CA ALA A 173 -5.20 12.85 -4.95
C ALA A 173 -6.71 12.61 -5.22
N PRO A 174 -7.12 11.48 -5.80
CA PRO A 174 -8.53 11.18 -6.07
C PRO A 174 -9.40 11.17 -4.80
N THR A 175 -8.82 10.80 -3.66
CA THR A 175 -9.51 10.82 -2.36
C THR A 175 -9.83 12.23 -1.85
N GLU A 176 -9.16 13.28 -2.33
CA GLU A 176 -9.49 14.68 -2.01
C GLU A 176 -10.81 15.14 -2.63
N VAL A 177 -11.28 14.48 -3.69
CA VAL A 177 -12.54 14.76 -4.36
C VAL A 177 -13.65 13.95 -3.68
N LEU A 178 -14.13 14.43 -2.53
CA LEU A 178 -15.11 13.69 -1.72
C LEU A 178 -16.44 13.40 -2.45
N SER A 179 -16.78 14.18 -3.49
CA SER A 179 -17.96 13.95 -4.34
C SER A 179 -17.75 12.86 -5.39
N ALA A 180 -16.52 12.44 -5.65
CA ALA A 180 -16.21 11.34 -6.58
C ALA A 180 -16.60 9.99 -5.98
N SER A 181 -16.37 8.92 -6.74
CA SER A 181 -16.70 7.56 -6.30
C SER A 181 -15.47 6.65 -6.39
N SER A 182 -15.38 5.77 -5.40
CA SER A 182 -14.44 4.65 -5.36
C SER A 182 -15.15 3.35 -5.75
N LEU A 183 -14.37 2.37 -6.22
CA LEU A 183 -14.82 1.02 -6.51
C LEU A 183 -14.20 0.05 -5.52
N LEU A 184 -15.04 -0.62 -4.74
CA LEU A 184 -14.63 -1.76 -3.92
C LEU A 184 -14.75 -3.05 -4.73
N THR A 185 -13.77 -3.94 -4.61
CA THR A 185 -13.78 -5.28 -5.19
C THR A 185 -13.33 -6.30 -4.15
N ASP A 186 -14.11 -7.36 -3.94
CA ASP A 186 -13.72 -8.47 -3.05
C ASP A 186 -12.93 -9.57 -3.77
N GLU A 187 -12.46 -10.56 -3.02
CA GLU A 187 -11.70 -11.70 -3.54
C GLU A 187 -12.45 -12.57 -4.57
N LYS A 188 -13.79 -12.49 -4.58
CA LYS A 188 -14.67 -13.20 -5.51
C LYS A 188 -14.95 -12.38 -6.76
N GLY A 189 -14.45 -11.15 -6.83
CA GLY A 189 -14.69 -10.22 -7.93
C GLY A 189 -16.03 -9.49 -7.85
N ASN A 190 -16.77 -9.60 -6.74
CA ASN A 190 -17.97 -8.78 -6.54
C ASN A 190 -17.53 -7.34 -6.35
N THR A 191 -18.32 -6.41 -6.88
CA THR A 191 -17.99 -4.98 -6.82
C THR A 191 -19.06 -4.16 -6.12
N CYS A 192 -18.65 -3.03 -5.54
CA CYS A 192 -19.54 -2.02 -4.98
C CYS A 192 -19.01 -0.62 -5.23
N LYS A 193 -19.83 0.25 -5.83
CA LYS A 193 -19.48 1.66 -6.00
C LYS A 193 -19.98 2.48 -4.80
N ILE A 194 -19.08 3.25 -4.22
CA ILE A 194 -19.36 4.12 -3.06
C ILE A 194 -18.82 5.53 -3.32
N LYS A 195 -19.39 6.55 -2.68
CA LYS A 195 -18.83 7.91 -2.74
C LYS A 195 -17.59 8.00 -1.85
N ASN A 196 -16.61 8.80 -2.26
CA ASN A 196 -15.41 9.04 -1.47
C ASN A 196 -15.78 9.61 -0.10
N SER A 197 -16.79 10.50 -0.03
CA SER A 197 -17.32 11.02 1.24
C SER A 197 -17.85 9.97 2.21
N GLU A 198 -18.16 8.74 1.78
CA GLU A 198 -18.65 7.68 2.67
C GLU A 198 -17.49 7.02 3.46
N VAL A 199 -16.27 7.06 2.94
CA VAL A 199 -15.09 6.35 3.46
C VAL A 199 -13.90 7.25 3.79
N PHE A 200 -13.84 8.43 3.21
CA PHE A 200 -12.81 9.44 3.46
C PHE A 200 -13.42 10.69 4.11
N ALA A 201 -12.63 11.34 4.96
CA ALA A 201 -12.90 12.66 5.54
C ALA A 201 -11.67 13.55 5.39
N LYS A 202 -11.85 14.85 5.64
CA LYS A 202 -10.76 15.82 5.71
C LYS A 202 -10.59 16.31 7.14
N THR A 203 -9.35 16.51 7.56
CA THR A 203 -9.02 17.25 8.77
C THR A 203 -9.33 18.74 8.58
N SER A 204 -9.26 19.53 9.65
CA SER A 204 -9.35 20.99 9.56
C SER A 204 -8.26 21.62 8.71
N GLU A 205 -7.12 20.95 8.56
CA GLU A 205 -5.96 21.39 7.78
C GLU A 205 -6.06 20.98 6.30
N GLY A 206 -7.06 20.15 5.96
CA GLY A 206 -7.35 19.73 4.59
C GLY A 206 -6.86 18.33 4.25
N ASP A 207 -6.08 17.69 5.12
CA ASP A 207 -5.55 16.34 4.92
C ASP A 207 -6.68 15.31 4.86
N VAL A 208 -6.59 14.40 3.90
CA VAL A 208 -7.58 13.34 3.72
C VAL A 208 -7.15 12.11 4.50
N TYR A 209 -8.09 11.50 5.23
CA TYR A 209 -7.85 10.26 5.96
C TYR A 209 -8.99 9.26 5.76
N PHE A 210 -8.67 7.96 5.89
CA PHE A 210 -9.64 6.88 5.82
C PHE A 210 -10.38 6.74 7.17
N LYS A 211 -11.72 6.75 7.13
CA LYS A 211 -12.56 6.87 8.34
C LYS A 211 -12.59 5.62 9.22
N TYR A 212 -12.30 4.46 8.67
CA TYR A 212 -12.65 3.19 9.29
C TYR A 212 -11.41 2.41 9.71
N SER A 213 -11.47 1.81 10.90
CA SER A 213 -10.69 0.59 11.17
C SER A 213 -11.25 -0.58 10.35
N ASP A 214 -10.50 -1.66 10.19
CA ASP A 214 -10.95 -2.78 9.34
C ASP A 214 -12.22 -3.44 9.87
N LYS A 215 -12.36 -3.55 11.20
CA LYS A 215 -13.60 -4.02 11.84
C LYS A 215 -14.79 -3.10 11.54
N ASN A 216 -14.59 -1.79 11.59
CA ASN A 216 -15.65 -0.83 11.31
C ASN A 216 -15.99 -0.79 9.82
N LEU A 217 -15.00 -0.97 8.95
CA LEU A 217 -15.19 -1.10 7.52
C LEU A 217 -16.04 -2.33 7.21
N ALA A 218 -15.74 -3.48 7.81
CA ALA A 218 -16.55 -4.70 7.63
C ALA A 218 -18.01 -4.48 8.04
N ASN A 219 -18.26 -3.77 9.14
CA ASN A 219 -19.63 -3.44 9.56
C ASN A 219 -20.33 -2.47 8.60
N PHE A 220 -19.63 -1.47 8.10
CA PHE A 220 -20.14 -0.55 7.09
C PHE A 220 -20.54 -1.31 5.81
N LEU A 221 -19.67 -2.19 5.32
CA LEU A 221 -19.89 -2.93 4.08
C LEU A 221 -21.02 -3.94 4.16
N LYS A 222 -21.22 -4.60 5.31
CA LYS A 222 -22.38 -5.50 5.51
C LYS A 222 -23.72 -4.82 5.19
N ASN A 223 -23.84 -3.53 5.49
CA ASN A 223 -25.06 -2.77 5.23
C ASN A 223 -25.03 -2.10 3.85
N ARG A 224 -23.92 -1.47 3.49
CA ARG A 224 -23.82 -0.62 2.29
C ARG A 224 -23.59 -1.41 0.99
N CYS A 225 -22.94 -2.56 1.10
CA CYS A 225 -22.47 -3.41 0.01
C CYS A 225 -22.62 -4.90 0.38
N PRO A 226 -23.84 -5.40 0.67
CA PRO A 226 -24.06 -6.74 1.22
C PRO A 226 -23.59 -7.89 0.31
N GLN A 227 -23.35 -7.61 -0.97
CA GLN A 227 -22.80 -8.57 -1.93
C GLN A 227 -21.28 -8.80 -1.77
N LEU A 228 -20.57 -7.91 -1.07
CA LEU A 228 -19.14 -8.04 -0.85
C LEU A 228 -18.85 -8.99 0.31
N THR A 229 -17.83 -9.83 0.15
CA THR A 229 -17.26 -10.64 1.24
C THR A 229 -16.00 -9.95 1.78
N PHE A 230 -16.01 -9.54 3.05
CA PHE A 230 -14.82 -9.01 3.72
C PHE A 230 -14.80 -9.42 5.19
N THR A 231 -13.73 -10.12 5.57
CA THR A 231 -13.45 -10.52 6.95
C THR A 231 -12.09 -9.94 7.33
N PRO A 232 -12.05 -8.99 8.28
CA PRO A 232 -10.81 -8.34 8.70
C PRO A 232 -9.93 -9.27 9.54
#